data_AF-A0A843LVF9-F1
#
_entry.id   AF-A0A843LVF9-F1
#
_cell.length_a   1.000
_cell.length_b   1.000
_cell.length_c   1.000
_cell.angle_alpha   90.00
_cell.angle_beta   90.00
_cell.angle_gamma   90.00
#
_symmetry.space_group_name_H-M   'P 1'
#
loop_
_entity.id
_entity.type
_entity.pdbx_description
1 polymer ?
#
loop_
_entity_poly.entity_id
_entity_poly.type
_entity_poly.pdbx_seq_one_letter_code
_entity_poly.pdbx_strand_id
1 'polypeptide(L)' 'MPKFEVKGKFLNDGEMRPFTKIVDAPSEKLAGEFTLAIFGSKHRLERKYIAIESVKGADGS' A
#
# COMPACT_ATOMS: atom_id res chain seq x y z
N MET A 1 -11.84 6.07 -11.52
CA MET A 1 -11.66 5.86 -10.07
C MET A 1 -10.62 6.85 -9.58
N PRO A 2 -10.79 7.45 -8.38
CA PRO A 2 -9.74 8.24 -7.76
C PRO A 2 -8.45 7.43 -7.58
N LYS A 3 -7.32 8.12 -7.57
CA LYS A 3 -6.00 7.53 -7.32
C LYS A 3 -5.52 7.96 -5.95
N PHE A 4 -4.87 7.04 -5.25
CA PHE A 4 -4.28 7.31 -3.95
C PHE A 4 -2.82 6.89 -3.95
N GLU A 5 -1.97 7.76 -3.41
CA GLU A 5 -0.60 7.43 -3.09
C GLU A 5 -0.57 6.78 -1.70
N VAL A 6 -0.11 5.54 -1.63
CA VAL A 6 0.08 4.77 -0.40
C VAL A 6 1.57 4.62 -0.15
N LYS A 7 2.02 5.06 1.03
CA LYS A 7 3.39 4.91 1.51
C LYS A 7 3.42 4.03 2.73
N GLY A 8 4.47 3.24 2.84
CA GLY A 8 4.67 2.37 3.98
C GLY A 8 5.96 1.58 3.88
N LYS A 9 6.04 0.51 4.66
CA LYS A 9 7.16 -0.43 4.67
C LYS A 9 6.65 -1.86 4.64
N PHE A 10 7.43 -2.76 4.05
CA PHE A 10 7.17 -4.19 4.06
C PHE A 10 8.44 -4.97 4.42
N LEU A 11 8.27 -6.11 5.10
CA LEU A 11 9.40 -7.01 5.39
C LEU A 11 9.86 -7.67 4.10
N ASN A 12 11.13 -7.54 3.79
CA ASN A 12 11.79 -8.25 2.70
C ASN A 12 13.16 -8.71 3.18
N ASP A 13 13.39 -10.02 3.12
CA ASP A 13 14.67 -10.64 3.53
C ASP A 13 15.14 -10.23 4.95
N GLY A 14 14.19 -10.16 5.90
CA GLY A 14 14.48 -9.81 7.30
C GLY A 14 14.58 -8.30 7.58
N GLU A 15 14.49 -7.45 6.55
CA GLU A 15 14.57 -5.99 6.70
C GLU A 15 13.28 -5.28 6.28
N MET A 16 12.92 -4.22 6.99
CA MET A 16 11.80 -3.36 6.62
C MET A 16 12.21 -2.43 5.48
N ARG A 17 11.64 -2.63 4.29
CA ARG A 17 11.91 -1.83 3.08
C ARG A 17 10.75 -0.88 2.80
N PRO A 18 11.01 0.40 2.50
CA PRO A 18 9.95 1.35 2.17
C PRO A 18 9.31 1.05 0.82
N PHE A 19 8.05 1.43 0.65
CA PHE A 19 7.34 1.43 -0.61
C PHE A 19 6.52 2.70 -0.79
N THR A 20 6.34 3.08 -2.05
CA THR A 20 5.36 4.05 -2.50
C THR A 20 4.58 3.41 -3.64
N LYS A 21 3.25 3.49 -3.62
CA LYS A 21 2.42 2.88 -4.65
C LYS A 21 1.18 3.73 -4.94
N ILE A 22 0.87 3.90 -6.21
CA ILE A 22 -0.40 4.48 -6.64
C ILE A 22 -1.41 3.36 -6.81
N VAL A 23 -2.58 3.51 -6.19
CA VAL A 23 -3.68 2.53 -6.25
C VAL A 23 -4.97 3.25 -6.63
N ASP A 24 -5.66 2.72 -7.63
CA ASP A 24 -7.02 3.12 -7.96
C ASP A 24 -7.99 2.53 -6.92
N ALA A 25 -8.73 3.39 -6.22
CA ALA A 25 -9.68 2.98 -5.20
C ALA A 25 -10.82 4.00 -5.10
N PRO A 26 -11.97 3.63 -4.52
CA PRO A 26 -13.07 4.58 -4.28
C PRO A 26 -12.85 5.46 -3.04
N SER A 27 -11.91 5.12 -2.14
CA SER A 27 -11.59 5.90 -0.94
C SER A 27 -10.20 5.55 -0.40
N GLU A 28 -9.64 6.41 0.47
CA GLU A 28 -8.34 6.18 1.14
C GLU A 28 -8.34 4.88 1.94
N LYS A 29 -9.42 4.61 2.67
CA LYS A 29 -9.57 3.37 3.44
C LYS A 29 -9.45 2.13 2.54
N LEU A 30 -10.13 2.14 1.39
CA LEU A 30 -10.09 1.03 0.45
C LEU A 30 -8.76 0.96 -0.32
N ALA A 31 -8.09 2.09 -0.55
CA ALA A 31 -6.73 2.11 -1.10
C ALA A 31 -5.73 1.36 -0.18
N GLY A 32 -5.86 1.52 1.14
CA GLY A 32 -5.09 0.77 2.11
C GLY A 32 -5.34 -0.74 2.04
N GLU A 33 -6.62 -1.17 2.07
CA GLU A 33 -6.97 -2.60 1.98
C GLU A 33 -6.52 -3.24 0.65
N PHE A 34 -6.67 -2.53 -0.47
CA PHE A 34 -6.19 -3.01 -1.78
C PHE A 34 -4.66 -3.12 -1.79
N THR A 35 -3.96 -2.18 -1.17
CA THR A 35 -2.50 -2.27 -1.01
C THR A 35 -2.10 -3.53 -0.26
N LEU A 36 -2.74 -3.82 0.89
CA LEU A 36 -2.48 -5.04 1.66
C LEU A 36 -2.73 -6.31 0.82
N ALA A 37 -3.83 -6.35 0.06
CA ALA A 37 -4.16 -7.48 -0.81
C ALA A 37 -3.13 -7.70 -1.93
N ILE A 38 -2.65 -6.61 -2.55
CA ILE A 38 -1.63 -6.68 -3.61
C ILE A 38 -0.30 -7.23 -3.06
N PHE A 39 0.13 -6.75 -1.89
CA PHE A 39 1.36 -7.28 -1.27
C PHE A 39 1.21 -8.73 -0.83
N GLY A 40 0.06 -9.11 -0.26
CA GLY A 40 -0.23 -10.50 0.10
C GLY A 40 -0.21 -11.45 -1.09
N SER A 41 -0.79 -11.05 -2.23
CA SER A 41 -0.84 -11.88 -3.43
C SER A 41 0.49 -11.94 -4.20
N LYS A 42 1.22 -10.82 -4.31
CA LYS A 42 2.42 -10.73 -5.16
C LYS A 42 3.69 -11.21 -4.45
N HIS A 43 3.77 -10.99 -3.13
CA HIS A 43 4.97 -11.28 -2.35
C HIS A 43 4.78 -12.44 -1.36
N ARG A 44 3.58 -13.05 -1.30
CA ARG A 44 3.19 -14.03 -0.27
C ARG A 44 3.48 -13.53 1.16
N LEU A 45 3.38 -12.22 1.36
CA LEU A 45 3.63 -11.56 2.62
C LEU A 45 2.37 -11.53 3.47
N GLU A 46 2.44 -12.05 4.68
CA GLU A 46 1.36 -11.89 5.66
C GLU A 46 1.14 -10.41 5.99
N ARG A 47 -0.12 -10.00 6.24
CA ARG A 47 -0.47 -8.60 6.52
C ARG A 47 0.33 -7.99 7.68
N LYS A 48 0.71 -8.80 8.67
CA LYS A 48 1.53 -8.38 9.83
C LYS A 48 2.93 -7.86 9.45
N TYR A 49 3.40 -8.16 8.24
CA TYR A 49 4.69 -7.73 7.72
C TYR A 49 4.60 -6.49 6.82
N ILE A 50 3.45 -5.82 6.80
CA ILE A 50 3.22 -4.61 6.01
C ILE A 50 2.72 -3.51 6.95
N ALA A 51 3.42 -2.39 6.99
CA ALA A 51 3.02 -1.20 7.73
C ALA A 51 2.66 -0.09 6.73
N ILE A 52 1.42 0.38 6.76
CA ILE A 52 0.99 1.56 6.00
C ILE A 52 1.26 2.78 6.86
N GLU A 53 2.04 3.73 6.34
CA GLU A 53 2.42 4.97 7.03
C GLU A 53 1.56 6.15 6.57
N SER A 54 1.14 6.17 5.30
CA SER A 54 0.28 7.25 4.77
C SER A 54 -0.54 6.76 3.58
N VAL A 55 -1.76 7.26 3.50
CA VAL A 55 -2.60 7.22 2.29
C VAL A 55 -3.01 8.66 2.02
N LYS A 56 -2.84 9.12 0.78
CA LYS A 56 -3.26 10.46 0.36
C LYS A 56 -3.87 10.40 -1.03
N GLY A 57 -4.82 11.29 -1.31
CA GLY A 57 -5.25 11.54 -2.69
C GLY A 57 -4.04 11.86 -3.56
N ALA A 58 -3.84 11.09 -4.63
CA ALA A 58 -2.92 11.45 -5.68
C ALA A 58 -3.68 12.43 -6.58
N ASP A 59 -3.83 13.67 -6.12
CA ASP A 59 -4.47 14.73 -6.90
C ASP A 59 -3.80 14.79 -8.29
N GLY A 60 -4.61 14.57 -9.32
CA GLY A 60 -4.34 15.10 -10.64
C GLY A 60 -4.53 16.60 -10.53
N SER A 61 -3.46 17.35 -10.79
CA SER A 61 -3.41 18.81 -10.82
C SER A 61 -4.53 19.43 -11.64
#